data_AF-A0A821U8G3-F1
#
_entry.id   AF-A0A821U8G3-F1
#
_cell.length_a   1.000
_cell.length_b   1.000
_cell.length_c   1.000
_cell.angle_alpha   90.00
_cell.angle_beta   90.00
_cell.angle_gamma   90.00
#
_symmetry.space_group_name_H-M   'P 1'
#
loop_
_entity.id
_entity.type
_entity.pdbx_description
1 polymer ?
#
loop_
_entity_poly.entity_id
_entity_poly.type
_entity_poly.pdbx_seq_one_letter_code
_entity_poly.pdbx_strand_id
1 'polypeptide(L)' 'TGCFDLLDEESKLPTPRPEHFTHEVHNRNKGHARLDFPRKSKLRASREIRDDEGFLVQHFAGSVVYS' A
#
# COMPACT_ATOMS: atom_id res chain seq x y z
N THR A 1 -3.13 -10.66 4.52
CA THR A 1 -1.87 -11.28 4.04
C THR A 1 -0.75 -10.27 4.21
N GLY A 2 0.49 -10.70 4.48
CA GLY A 2 1.60 -9.76 4.68
C GLY A 2 1.99 -9.05 3.39
N CYS A 3 2.48 -7.81 3.48
CA CYS A 3 2.96 -7.07 2.30
C CYS A 3 4.15 -7.78 1.63
N PHE A 4 5.05 -8.41 2.40
CA PHE A 4 6.18 -9.15 1.83
C PHE A 4 5.77 -10.42 1.10
N ASP A 5 4.73 -11.12 1.58
CA ASP A 5 4.18 -12.28 0.88
C ASP A 5 3.60 -11.87 -0.48
N LEU A 6 2.84 -10.76 -0.51
CA LEU A 6 2.27 -10.23 -1.74
C LEU A 6 3.35 -9.73 -2.71
N LEU A 7 4.46 -9.20 -2.18
CA LEU A 7 5.59 -8.76 -3.00
C LEU A 7 6.33 -9.95 -3.62
N ASP A 8 6.50 -11.03 -2.85
CA ASP A 8 7.08 -12.28 -3.34
C ASP A 8 6.16 -12.92 -4.40
N GLU A 9 4.84 -12.92 -4.20
CA GLU A 9 3.85 -13.35 -5.20
C GLU A 9 3.94 -12.51 -6.49
N GLU A 10 3.98 -11.18 -6.39
CA GLU A 10 4.11 -10.27 -7.54
C GLU A 10 5.38 -10.54 -8.35
N SER A 11 6.50 -10.76 -7.65
CA SER A 11 7.81 -11.00 -8.28
C SER A 11 7.85 -12.26 -9.15
N LYS A 12 6.92 -13.19 -8.92
CA LYS A 12 6.80 -14.46 -9.65
C LYS A 12 5.84 -14.36 -10.85
N LEU A 13 5.15 -13.25 -11.04
CA LEU A 13 4.27 -13.06 -12.19
C LEU A 13 5.10 -12.94 -13.49
N PRO A 14 4.54 -13.35 -14.65
CA PRO A 14 5.21 -13.17 -15.94
C PRO A 14 5.55 -11.70 -16.24
N THR A 15 4.72 -10.78 -15.73
CA THR A 15 4.90 -9.33 -15.86
C THR A 15 4.60 -8.67 -14.52
N PRO A 16 5.59 -8.56 -13.62
CA PRO A 16 5.42 -7.88 -12.34
C PRO A 16 5.09 -6.40 -12.55
N ARG A 17 4.15 -5.86 -11.79
CA ARG A 17 3.75 -4.45 -11.86
C ARG A 17 3.55 -3.86 -10.47
N PRO A 18 4.20 -2.72 -10.14
CA PRO A 18 4.04 -2.09 -8.83
C PRO A 18 2.60 -1.64 -8.56
N GLU A 19 1.85 -1.27 -9.59
CA GLU A 19 0.44 -0.89 -9.48
C GLU A 19 -0.43 -2.09 -9.12
N HIS A 20 -0.13 -3.26 -9.69
CA HIS A 20 -0.84 -4.50 -9.38
C HIS A 20 -0.56 -4.96 -7.94
N PHE A 21 0.70 -4.89 -7.51
CA PHE A 21 1.08 -5.13 -6.12
C PHE A 21 0.33 -4.20 -5.15
N THR A 22 0.34 -2.89 -5.42
CA THR A 22 -0.34 -1.90 -4.57
C THR A 22 -1.84 -2.17 -4.48
N HIS A 23 -2.47 -2.50 -5.61
CA HIS A 23 -3.87 -2.89 -5.64
C HIS A 23 -4.14 -4.15 -4.81
N GLU A 24 -3.31 -5.19 -4.92
CA GLU A 24 -3.46 -6.41 -4.13
C GLU A 24 -3.23 -6.19 -2.63
N VAL A 25 -2.30 -5.30 -2.25
CA VAL A 25 -2.11 -4.88 -0.86
C VAL A 25 -3.41 -4.31 -0.28
N HIS A 26 -4.08 -3.41 -1.00
CA HIS A 26 -5.37 -2.88 -0.57
C HIS A 26 -6.47 -3.93 -0.60
N ASN A 27 -6.54 -4.74 -1.66
CA ASN A 27 -7.59 -5.73 -1.87
C ASN A 27 -7.60 -6.82 -0.79
N ARG A 28 -6.42 -7.35 -0.46
CA ARG A 28 -6.25 -8.45 0.52
C ARG A 28 -6.31 -7.98 1.97
N ASN A 29 -6.18 -6.67 2.22
CA ASN A 29 -6.18 -6.08 3.56
C ASN A 29 -7.29 -5.03 3.76
N LYS A 30 -8.39 -5.13 2.99
CA LYS A 30 -9.58 -4.28 3.14
C LYS A 30 -10.04 -4.24 4.60
N GLY A 31 -10.11 -3.04 5.17
CA GLY A 31 -10.59 -2.82 6.54
C GLY A 31 -9.55 -3.04 7.65
N HIS A 32 -8.28 -3.33 7.31
CA HIS A 32 -7.24 -3.48 8.31
C HIS A 32 -6.84 -2.13 8.92
N ALA A 33 -6.97 -1.95 10.23
CA ALA A 33 -6.80 -0.64 10.90
C ALA A 33 -5.41 0.02 10.72
N ARG A 34 -4.38 -0.78 10.38
CA ARG A 34 -3.02 -0.28 10.13
C ARG A 34 -2.71 0.01 8.67
N LEU A 35 -3.64 -0.23 7.74
CA LEU A 35 -3.41 -0.03 6.31
C LEU A 35 -4.53 0.81 5.70
N ASP A 36 -4.17 1.86 4.98
CA ASP A 36 -5.13 2.77 4.37
C ASP A 36 -4.57 3.39 3.08
N PHE A 37 -5.39 4.16 2.38
CA PHE A 37 -4.97 4.87 1.16
C PHE A 37 -4.11 6.11 1.49
N PRO A 38 -3.17 6.51 0.60
CA PRO A 38 -2.32 7.70 0.77
C PRO A 38 -3.11 8.99 1.09
N ARG A 39 -4.31 9.14 0.50
CA ARG A 39 -5.24 10.25 0.73
C ARG A 39 -5.71 10.45 2.17
N LYS A 40 -5.58 9.44 3.05
CA LYS A 40 -5.87 9.57 4.48
C LYS A 40 -4.69 10.09 5.31
N SER A 41 -3.54 10.32 4.69
CA SER A 41 -2.37 10.92 5.34
C SER A 41 -2.64 12.35 5.80
N LYS A 42 -2.04 12.73 6.94
CA LYS A 42 -2.07 14.12 7.45
C LYS A 42 -1.24 15.06 6.59
N LEU A 43 -0.15 14.55 5.99
CA LEU A 43 0.75 15.33 5.14
C LEU A 43 0.07 15.64 3.81
N ARG A 44 0.14 16.91 3.36
CA ARG A 44 -0.49 17.35 2.11
C ARG A 44 0.14 16.66 0.89
N ALA A 45 1.47 16.56 0.84
CA ALA A 45 2.19 15.93 -0.27
C ALA A 45 1.78 14.47 -0.49
N SER A 46 1.57 13.70 0.57
CA SER A 46 1.17 12.29 0.45
C SER A 46 -0.27 12.10 -0.04
N ARG A 47 -1.12 13.14 0.03
CA ARG A 47 -2.51 13.07 -0.45
C ARG A 47 -2.62 13.24 -1.96
N GLU A 48 -1.55 13.64 -2.64
CA GLU A 48 -1.50 13.79 -4.10
C GLU A 48 -1.13 12.47 -4.80
N ILE A 49 -0.69 11.45 -4.05
CA ILE A 49 -0.39 10.10 -4.55
C ILE A 49 -1.70 9.35 -4.85
N ARG A 50 -1.77 8.67 -6.00
CA ARG A 50 -2.96 7.90 -6.39
C ARG A 50 -3.11 6.63 -5.54
N ASP A 51 -4.34 6.12 -5.47
CA ASP A 51 -4.68 4.95 -4.65
C ASP A 51 -3.96 3.65 -5.12
N ASP A 52 -3.51 3.59 -6.38
CA ASP A 52 -2.74 2.50 -7.00
C ASP A 52 -1.22 2.76 -7.04
N GLU A 53 -0.77 3.93 -6.58
CA GLU A 53 0.65 4.33 -6.54
C GLU A 53 1.22 4.31 -5.11
N GLY A 54 0.43 3.95 -4.10
CA GLY A 54 0.94 3.80 -2.75
C GLY A 54 -0.06 3.35 -1.70
N PHE A 55 0.44 3.19 -0.48
CA PHE A 55 -0.37 2.84 0.69
C PHE A 55 0.19 3.49 1.98
N LEU A 56 -0.70 3.72 2.93
CA LEU A 56 -0.40 4.27 4.25
C LEU A 56 -0.33 3.14 5.27
N VAL A 57 0.74 3.08 6.05
CA VAL A 57 0.92 2.14 7.16
C VAL A 57 0.94 2.89 8.49
N GLN A 58 0.13 2.46 9.44
CA GLN A 58 0.13 3.00 10.80
C GLN A 58 1.10 2.21 11.68
N HIS A 59 2.30 2.78 11.89
CA HIS A 59 3.27 2.29 12.86
C HIS A 59 3.00 2.87 14.25
N PHE A 60 3.63 2.30 15.28
CA PHE A 60 3.53 2.81 16.64
C PHE A 60 4.03 4.25 16.78
N ALA A 61 5.10 4.60 16.04
CA ALA A 61 5.67 5.95 16.04
C ALA A 61 4.92 6.96 15.13
N GLY A 62 3.90 6.51 14.39
CA GLY A 62 3.14 7.34 13.48
C GLY A 62 2.84 6.68 12.13
N SER A 63 2.02 7.34 11.32
CA SER A 63 1.64 6.85 10.00
C SER A 63 2.65 7.28 8.94
N VAL A 64 3.04 6.35 8.07
CA VAL A 64 3.98 6.57 6.96
C VAL A 64 3.33 6.15 5.65
N VAL A 65 3.54 6.92 4.59
CA VAL A 65 3.08 6.58 3.23
C VAL A 65 4.26 6.04 2.44
N TYR A 66 4.03 4.92 1.75
CA TYR A 66 4.97 4.28 0.84
C TYR A 66 4.40 4.34 -0.58
N SER A 67 5.24 4.67 -1.56
CA SER A 67 4.95 4.67 -3.00
C SER A 67 6.06 3.95 -3.75
#